data_AF-A0A831SGZ0-F1
#
_entry.id   AF-A0A831SGZ0-F1
#
_cell.length_a   1.000
_cell.length_b   1.000
_cell.length_c   1.000
_cell.angle_alpha   90.00
_cell.angle_beta   90.00
_cell.angle_gamma   90.00
#
_symmetry.space_group_name_H-M   'P 1'
#
loop_
_entity.id
_entity.type
_entity.pdbx_description
1 polymer ?
#
loop_
_entity_poly.entity_id
_entity_poly.type
_entity_poly.pdbx_seq_one_letter_code
_entity_poly.pdbx_strand_id
1 'polypeptide(L)'
;MSFDHFILKQQYEKVRGLGDRLALMKQRIDWKPFIPLVRSVFHDDKETGGRPHTDELVVVRSMLLQAWYNLSDPELEFQCHDRLSFRNFLGFPEKIPDFTTIWKIRDRLQHEGIDVLIWSELQRQLDEKGYQVKKGQFRMPVSLKQILERNDIVKRKSQGKR
;
A
#
# COMPACT_ATOMS: atom_id res chain seq x y z
N MET A 1 0.75 19.79 -13.12
CA MET A 1 2.08 19.28 -13.55
C MET A 1 3.13 20.32 -13.15
N SER A 2 3.66 20.21 -11.94
CA SER A 2 4.71 21.09 -11.41
C SER A 2 6.07 20.85 -12.09
N PHE A 3 6.90 21.89 -12.16
CA PHE A 3 8.27 21.81 -12.68
C PHE A 3 9.11 20.75 -11.96
N ASP A 4 8.95 20.63 -10.64
CA ASP A 4 9.64 19.63 -9.83
C ASP A 4 9.29 18.19 -10.25
N HIS A 5 8.02 17.94 -10.59
CA HIS A 5 7.56 16.65 -11.09
C HIS A 5 8.27 16.28 -12.41
N PHE A 6 8.43 17.25 -13.31
CA PHE A 6 9.13 17.04 -14.58
C PHE A 6 10.61 16.70 -14.38
N ILE A 7 11.31 17.44 -13.51
CA ILE A 7 12.73 17.21 -13.21
C ILE A 7 12.94 15.84 -12.55
N LEU A 8 12.10 15.47 -11.58
CA LEU A 8 12.18 14.16 -10.92
C LEU A 8 11.94 13.01 -11.90
N LYS A 9 10.99 13.17 -12.83
CA LYS A 9 10.72 12.17 -13.86
C LYS A 9 11.92 12.02 -14.82
N GLN A 10 12.55 13.11 -15.22
CA GLN A 10 13.77 13.08 -16.04
C GLN A 10 14.96 12.42 -15.31
N GLN A 11 15.14 12.71 -14.02
CA GLN A 11 16.16 12.04 -13.22
C GLN A 11 15.90 10.54 -13.09
N TYR A 12 14.63 10.15 -12.93
CA TYR A 12 14.23 8.76 -12.87
C TYR A 12 14.45 8.00 -14.19
N GLU A 13 14.22 8.62 -15.35
CA GLU A 13 14.47 7.97 -16.66
C GLU A 13 15.94 7.52 -16.81
N LYS A 14 16.89 8.22 -16.17
CA LYS A 14 18.31 7.83 -16.18
C LYS A 14 18.58 6.53 -15.41
N VAL A 15 17.72 6.17 -14.44
CA VAL A 15 17.87 5.00 -13.57
C VAL A 15 16.85 3.89 -13.84
N ARG A 16 15.82 4.17 -14.64
CA ARG A 16 14.71 3.27 -14.98
C ARG A 16 15.17 1.92 -15.55
N GLY A 17 16.32 1.88 -16.23
CA GLY A 17 16.92 0.68 -16.83
C GLY A 17 17.88 -0.11 -15.93
N LEU A 18 18.22 0.40 -14.74
CA LEU A 18 19.26 -0.19 -13.87
C LEU A 18 18.74 -1.29 -12.93
N GLY A 19 17.52 -1.78 -13.16
CA GLY A 19 16.93 -2.88 -12.38
C GLY A 19 15.96 -2.43 -11.28
N ASP A 20 15.14 -1.41 -11.53
CA ASP A 20 14.10 -0.98 -10.60
C ASP A 20 12.99 -2.04 -10.47
N ARG A 21 13.13 -2.89 -9.45
CA ARG A 21 12.15 -3.93 -9.09
C ARG A 21 10.79 -3.35 -8.71
N LEU A 22 10.75 -2.14 -8.14
CA LEU A 22 9.49 -1.50 -7.74
C LEU A 22 8.68 -1.05 -8.96
N ALA A 23 9.34 -0.57 -10.00
CA ALA A 23 8.69 -0.23 -11.26
C ALA A 23 8.03 -1.45 -11.92
N LEU A 24 8.72 -2.59 -11.92
CA LEU A 24 8.17 -3.85 -12.41
C LEU A 24 6.95 -4.28 -11.59
N MET A 25 7.04 -4.25 -10.26
CA MET A 25 5.90 -4.59 -9.39
C MET A 25 4.71 -3.64 -9.59
N LYS A 26 4.97 -2.34 -9.75
CA LYS A 26 3.95 -1.33 -10.05
C LYS A 26 3.19 -1.63 -11.33
N GLN A 27 3.86 -2.14 -12.36
CA GLN A 27 3.23 -2.50 -13.62
C GLN A 27 2.46 -3.83 -13.52
N ARG A 28 2.91 -4.75 -12.66
CA ARG A 28 2.31 -6.09 -12.53
C ARG A 28 1.05 -6.11 -11.68
N ILE A 29 0.88 -5.21 -10.71
CA ILE A 29 -0.30 -5.16 -9.83
C ILE A 29 -1.41 -4.35 -10.50
N ASP A 30 -2.65 -4.87 -10.49
CA ASP A 30 -3.82 -4.08 -10.87
C ASP A 30 -4.27 -3.25 -9.67
N TRP A 31 -4.12 -1.93 -9.79
CA TRP A 31 -4.41 -1.00 -8.72
C TRP A 31 -5.89 -0.60 -8.63
N LYS A 32 -6.69 -0.87 -9.67
CA LYS A 32 -8.11 -0.45 -9.71
C LYS A 32 -8.96 -1.01 -8.57
N PRO A 33 -8.85 -2.29 -8.19
CA PRO A 33 -9.67 -2.87 -7.10
C PRO A 33 -9.39 -2.25 -5.73
N PHE A 34 -8.20 -1.67 -5.55
CA PHE A 34 -7.79 -1.08 -4.28
C PHE A 34 -8.38 0.30 -4.01
N ILE A 35 -8.69 1.06 -5.07
CA ILE A 35 -9.24 2.42 -4.96
C ILE A 35 -10.56 2.43 -4.15
N PRO A 36 -11.60 1.63 -4.47
CA PRO A 36 -12.84 1.66 -3.71
C PRO A 36 -12.66 1.21 -2.26
N LEU A 37 -11.71 0.30 -1.98
CA LEU A 37 -11.41 -0.14 -0.62
C LEU A 37 -10.91 1.03 0.23
N VAL A 38 -9.89 1.76 -0.22
CA VAL A 38 -9.37 2.89 0.55
C VAL A 38 -10.36 4.06 0.57
N ARG A 39 -11.07 4.29 -0.54
CA ARG A 39 -12.07 5.37 -0.64
C ARG A 39 -13.15 5.28 0.43
N SER A 40 -13.52 4.06 0.87
CA SER A 40 -14.52 3.88 1.92
C SER A 40 -14.12 4.46 3.29
N VAL A 41 -12.81 4.62 3.54
CA VAL A 41 -12.25 5.18 4.80
C VAL A 41 -12.05 6.69 4.74
N PHE A 42 -12.04 7.25 3.54
CA PHE A 42 -12.00 8.70 3.35
C PHE A 42 -13.39 9.28 3.63
N HIS A 43 -13.62 9.65 4.89
CA HIS A 43 -14.72 10.52 5.29
C HIS A 43 -14.43 11.95 4.83
N ASP A 44 -14.44 12.20 3.52
CA ASP A 44 -14.51 13.56 3.01
C ASP A 44 -15.97 14.00 3.05
N ASP A 45 -16.41 14.42 4.23
CA ASP A 45 -17.47 15.42 4.33
C ASP A 45 -16.93 16.69 3.67
N LYS A 46 -17.40 16.96 2.44
CA LYS A 46 -17.10 18.18 1.67
C LYS A 46 -17.46 19.49 2.39
N GLU A 47 -18.01 19.45 3.60
CA GLU A 47 -18.49 20.62 4.33
C GLU A 47 -17.47 21.25 5.28
N THR A 48 -16.39 20.58 5.68
CA THR A 48 -15.46 21.15 6.69
C THR A 48 -14.03 21.15 6.17
N GLY A 49 -13.58 22.31 5.65
CA GLY A 49 -12.27 22.59 5.05
C GLY A 49 -11.07 21.83 5.65
N GLY A 50 -10.81 20.64 5.10
CA GLY A 50 -9.74 19.74 5.50
C GLY A 50 -8.59 19.68 4.51
N ARG A 51 -7.41 19.27 5.00
CA ARG A 51 -6.14 19.07 4.27
C ARG A 51 -6.36 18.32 2.94
N PRO A 52 -5.66 18.65 1.84
CA PRO A 52 -5.89 18.06 0.52
C PRO A 52 -5.96 16.53 0.56
N HIS A 53 -6.97 15.98 -0.12
CA HIS A 53 -7.21 14.55 -0.28
C HIS A 53 -5.90 13.84 -0.66
N THR A 54 -5.49 12.86 0.14
CA THR A 54 -4.32 12.05 -0.19
C THR A 54 -4.78 10.97 -1.17
N ASP A 55 -4.18 10.92 -2.36
CA ASP A 55 -4.53 9.91 -3.38
C ASP A 55 -4.58 8.49 -2.79
N GLU A 56 -5.67 7.77 -3.07
CA GLU A 56 -5.90 6.42 -2.54
C GLU A 56 -4.75 5.47 -2.90
N LEU A 57 -4.22 5.63 -4.11
CA LEU A 57 -3.08 4.84 -4.60
C LEU A 57 -1.80 5.13 -3.83
N VAL A 58 -1.59 6.37 -3.36
CA VAL A 58 -0.41 6.72 -2.56
C VAL A 58 -0.49 6.01 -1.21
N VAL A 59 -1.68 5.92 -0.61
CA VAL A 59 -1.90 5.20 0.66
C VAL A 59 -1.58 3.72 0.49
N VAL A 60 -2.19 3.04 -0.48
CA VAL A 60 -1.96 1.59 -0.68
C VAL A 60 -0.50 1.30 -0.97
N ARG A 61 0.11 2.08 -1.87
CA ARG A 61 1.52 1.88 -2.24
C ARG A 61 2.45 2.16 -1.07
N SER A 62 2.16 3.15 -0.24
CA SER A 62 2.89 3.42 1.00
C SER A 62 2.85 2.24 1.97
N MET A 63 1.67 1.65 2.17
CA MET A 63 1.50 0.46 3.02
C MET A 63 2.29 -0.74 2.49
N LEU A 64 2.29 -0.96 1.17
CA LEU A 64 3.07 -2.02 0.54
C LEU A 64 4.58 -1.80 0.71
N LEU A 65 5.07 -0.56 0.52
CA LEU A 65 6.47 -0.23 0.75
C LEU A 65 6.89 -0.47 2.21
N GLN A 66 6.06 -0.07 3.17
CA GLN A 66 6.32 -0.34 4.59
C GLN A 66 6.41 -1.84 4.87
N ALA A 67 5.50 -2.64 4.33
CA ALA A 67 5.51 -4.08 4.55
C ALA A 67 6.71 -4.77 3.87
N TRP A 68 7.04 -4.39 2.63
CA TRP A 68 8.12 -5.02 1.86
C TRP A 68 9.51 -4.68 2.38
N TYR A 69 9.70 -3.47 2.90
CA TYR A 69 10.99 -3.01 3.42
C TYR A 69 11.04 -2.95 4.95
N ASN A 70 9.97 -3.39 5.63
CA ASN A 70 9.82 -3.36 7.08
C ASN A 70 10.13 -1.97 7.68
N LEU A 71 9.57 -0.92 7.07
CA LEU A 71 9.81 0.48 7.44
C LEU A 71 8.78 0.96 8.46
N SER A 72 9.23 1.79 9.40
CA SER A 72 8.34 2.62 10.22
C SER A 72 7.73 3.77 9.41
N ASP A 73 6.73 4.47 9.96
CA ASP A 73 6.12 5.64 9.32
C ASP A 73 7.12 6.77 9.04
N PRO A 74 8.00 7.17 9.99
CA PRO A 74 9.01 8.19 9.73
C PRO A 74 10.06 7.73 8.69
N GLU A 75 10.45 6.45 8.72
CA GLU A 75 11.39 5.90 7.73
C GLU A 75 10.78 5.86 6.34
N LEU A 76 9.50 5.53 6.20
CA LEU A 76 8.81 5.58 4.91
C LEU A 76 8.88 6.98 4.33
N GLU A 77 8.52 8.01 5.09
CA GLU A 77 8.57 9.40 4.63
C GLU A 77 10.00 9.77 4.18
N PHE A 78 10.99 9.51 5.03
CA PHE A 78 12.38 9.77 4.71
C PHE A 78 12.82 9.07 3.42
N GLN A 79 12.52 7.77 3.27
CA GLN A 79 12.89 6.99 2.08
C GLN A 79 12.14 7.48 0.82
N CYS A 80 10.93 8.02 0.95
CA CYS A 80 10.20 8.61 -0.18
C CYS A 80 10.82 9.94 -0.64
N HIS A 81 11.44 10.68 0.27
CA HIS A 81 12.20 11.90 -0.05
C HIS A 81 13.58 11.58 -0.65
N ASP A 82 14.25 10.54 -0.14
CA ASP A 82 15.62 10.18 -0.51
C ASP A 82 15.71 9.37 -1.81
N ARG A 83 14.76 8.45 -2.06
CA ARG A 83 14.86 7.46 -3.15
C ARG A 83 13.86 7.72 -4.28
N LEU A 84 14.39 8.02 -5.46
CA LEU A 84 13.59 8.19 -6.68
C LEU A 84 12.74 6.96 -7.03
N SER A 85 13.21 5.73 -6.75
CA SER A 85 12.42 4.51 -6.99
C SER A 85 11.18 4.43 -6.10
N PHE A 86 11.26 4.88 -4.85
CA PHE A 86 10.11 4.92 -3.94
C PHE A 86 9.11 5.98 -4.40
N ARG A 87 9.62 7.16 -4.76
CA ARG A 87 8.78 8.24 -5.29
C ARG A 87 8.11 7.86 -6.61
N ASN A 88 8.83 7.17 -7.50
CA ASN A 88 8.25 6.59 -8.71
C ASN A 88 7.19 5.54 -8.39
N PHE A 89 7.42 4.66 -7.41
CA PHE A 89 6.44 3.67 -6.99
C PHE A 89 5.13 4.34 -6.59
N LEU A 90 5.20 5.35 -5.72
CA LEU A 90 4.04 6.16 -5.31
C LEU A 90 3.35 6.87 -6.50
N GLY A 91 4.10 7.22 -7.55
CA GLY A 91 3.59 7.88 -8.75
C GLY A 91 3.95 9.35 -8.85
N PHE A 92 5.04 9.76 -8.21
CA PHE A 92 5.48 11.16 -8.13
C PHE A 92 4.38 12.11 -7.62
N PRO A 93 3.85 11.87 -6.41
CA PRO A 93 2.89 12.80 -5.83
C PRO A 93 3.50 14.19 -5.71
N GLU A 94 2.70 15.23 -5.93
CA GLU A 94 3.16 16.63 -5.84
C GLU A 94 3.68 16.93 -4.42
N LYS A 95 3.03 16.35 -3.41
CA LYS A 95 3.47 16.37 -2.02
C LYS A 95 3.53 14.95 -1.46
N ILE A 96 4.68 14.58 -0.90
CA ILE A 96 4.79 13.32 -0.15
C ILE A 96 3.95 13.49 1.13
N PRO A 97 3.00 12.59 1.41
CA PRO A 97 2.21 12.69 2.62
C PRO A 97 3.12 12.49 3.84
N ASP A 98 2.95 13.39 4.80
CA ASP A 98 3.56 13.34 6.11
C ASP A 98 3.23 12.00 6.79
N PHE A 99 4.20 11.40 7.47
CA PHE A 99 4.09 10.13 8.16
C PHE A 99 2.87 10.09 9.10
N THR A 100 2.53 11.22 9.73
CA THR A 100 1.35 11.34 10.60
C THR A 100 0.03 11.19 9.83
N THR A 101 0.01 11.60 8.57
CA THR A 101 -1.17 11.49 7.69
C THR A 101 -1.37 10.06 7.24
N ILE A 102 -0.28 9.39 6.82
CA ILE A 102 -0.31 7.96 6.44
C ILE A 102 -0.73 7.11 7.64
N TRP A 103 -0.18 7.40 8.82
CA TRP A 103 -0.51 6.70 10.06
C TRP A 103 -2.01 6.80 10.39
N LYS A 104 -2.60 8.01 10.33
CA LYS A 104 -4.04 8.22 10.60
C LYS A 104 -4.94 7.44 9.64
N ILE A 105 -4.60 7.42 8.36
CA ILE A 105 -5.39 6.69 7.36
C ILE A 105 -5.26 5.18 7.62
N ARG A 106 -4.05 4.70 7.93
CA ARG A 106 -3.81 3.29 8.24
C ARG A 106 -4.54 2.83 9.51
N ASP A 107 -4.52 3.65 10.55
CA ASP A 107 -5.23 3.37 11.81
C ASP A 107 -6.74 3.18 11.56
N ARG A 108 -7.33 4.05 10.73
CA ARG A 108 -8.74 3.90 10.31
C ARG A 108 -8.97 2.64 9.46
N LEU A 109 -8.10 2.37 8.48
CA LEU A 109 -8.18 1.16 7.64
C LEU A 109 -8.15 -0.12 8.49
N GLN A 110 -7.34 -0.14 9.56
CA GLN A 110 -7.27 -1.24 10.51
C GLN A 110 -8.52 -1.32 11.38
N HIS A 111 -9.03 -0.18 11.84
CA HIS A 111 -10.25 -0.12 12.65
C HIS A 111 -11.47 -0.67 11.89
N GLU A 112 -11.56 -0.39 10.59
CA GLU A 112 -12.63 -0.85 9.71
C GLU A 112 -12.35 -2.24 9.08
N GLY A 113 -11.18 -2.84 9.35
CA GLY A 113 -10.77 -4.14 8.81
C GLY A 113 -10.52 -4.17 7.30
N ILE A 114 -10.40 -3.01 6.67
CA ILE A 114 -10.17 -2.86 5.23
C ILE A 114 -8.71 -3.17 4.87
N ASP A 115 -7.79 -3.00 5.81
CA ASP A 115 -6.41 -3.45 5.63
C ASP A 115 -6.34 -4.94 5.25
N VAL A 116 -7.16 -5.79 5.87
CA VAL A 116 -7.29 -7.21 5.56
C VAL A 116 -7.77 -7.43 4.12
N LEU A 117 -8.73 -6.62 3.66
CA LEU A 117 -9.25 -6.70 2.28
C LEU A 117 -8.19 -6.30 1.26
N ILE A 118 -7.42 -5.25 1.54
CA ILE A 118 -6.28 -4.82 0.72
C ILE A 118 -5.25 -5.95 0.60
N TRP A 119 -4.86 -6.56 1.71
CA TRP A 119 -3.90 -7.66 1.68
C TRP A 119 -4.43 -8.91 0.98
N SER A 120 -5.71 -9.22 1.16
CA SER A 120 -6.37 -10.35 0.51
C SER A 120 -6.42 -10.15 -1.01
N GLU A 121 -6.74 -8.94 -1.47
CA GLU A 121 -6.77 -8.60 -2.89
C GLU A 121 -5.36 -8.64 -3.51
N LEU A 122 -4.34 -8.15 -2.78
CA LEU A 122 -2.96 -8.30 -3.23
C LEU A 122 -2.57 -9.78 -3.37
N GLN A 123 -2.88 -10.59 -2.36
CA GLN A 123 -2.57 -12.02 -2.39
C GLN A 123 -3.29 -12.71 -3.55
N ARG A 124 -4.58 -12.43 -3.78
CA ARG A 124 -5.35 -12.96 -4.91
C ARG A 124 -4.67 -12.66 -6.24
N GLN A 125 -4.22 -11.42 -6.46
CA GLN A 125 -3.53 -11.04 -7.69
C GLN A 125 -2.15 -11.67 -7.85
N LEU A 126 -1.44 -11.93 -6.75
CA LEU A 126 -0.16 -12.64 -6.77
C LEU A 126 -0.34 -14.12 -7.08
N ASP A 127 -1.34 -14.76 -6.47
CA ASP A 127 -1.68 -16.17 -6.69
C ASP A 127 -2.12 -16.42 -8.14
N GLU A 128 -2.94 -15.54 -8.71
CA GLU A 128 -3.37 -15.61 -10.13
C GLU A 128 -2.19 -15.53 -11.11
N LYS A 129 -1.11 -14.84 -10.73
CA LYS A 129 0.10 -14.69 -11.54
C LYS A 129 1.12 -15.79 -11.30
N GLY A 130 0.78 -16.80 -10.48
CA GLY A 130 1.67 -17.92 -10.17
C GLY A 130 2.80 -17.58 -9.20
N TYR A 131 2.75 -16.40 -8.55
CA TYR A 131 3.69 -16.05 -7.50
C TYR A 131 3.25 -16.71 -6.20
N GLN A 132 3.54 -18.01 -6.04
CA GLN A 132 3.40 -18.65 -4.73
C GLN A 132 4.40 -18.02 -3.77
N VAL A 133 3.90 -17.21 -2.85
CA VAL A 133 4.66 -16.71 -1.72
C VAL A 133 5.02 -17.93 -0.87
N LYS A 134 6.23 -18.49 -1.06
CA LYS A 134 6.78 -19.49 -0.15
C LYS A 134 6.73 -18.89 1.25
N LYS A 135 5.89 -19.50 2.08
CA LYS A 135 5.67 -19.30 3.50
C LYS A 135 7.03 -19.17 4.21
N GLY A 136 7.60 -17.97 4.28
CA GLY A 136 8.97 -17.80 4.80
C GLY A 136 9.69 -16.50 4.45
N GLN A 137 9.38 -15.82 3.34
CA GLN A 137 10.07 -14.55 2.97
C GLN A 137 9.16 -13.31 2.94
N PHE A 138 7.84 -13.49 2.93
CA PHE A 138 6.90 -12.40 3.16
C PHE A 138 6.57 -12.34 4.64
N ARG A 139 7.15 -11.37 5.36
CA ARG A 139 6.80 -11.11 6.75
C ARG A 139 5.45 -10.40 6.75
N MET A 140 4.37 -11.18 6.74
CA MET A 140 3.03 -10.70 7.05
C MET A 140 3.10 -9.90 8.36
N PRO A 141 2.56 -8.68 8.43
CA PRO A 141 2.41 -7.97 9.69
C PRO A 141 1.77 -8.90 10.73
N VAL A 142 2.28 -8.87 11.97
CA VAL A 142 1.83 -9.78 13.04
C VAL A 142 0.30 -9.71 13.23
N SER A 143 -0.29 -8.53 12.99
CA SER A 143 -1.74 -8.32 13.00
C SER A 143 -2.50 -9.18 11.99
N LEU A 144 -2.00 -9.34 10.76
CA LEU A 144 -2.65 -10.15 9.72
C LEU A 144 -2.55 -11.64 9.98
N LYS A 145 -1.44 -12.11 10.56
CA LYS A 145 -1.36 -13.52 10.99
C LYS A 145 -2.44 -13.82 12.03
N GLN A 146 -2.61 -12.96 13.03
CA GLN A 146 -3.61 -13.13 14.07
C GLN A 146 -5.05 -13.07 13.53
N ILE A 147 -5.31 -12.18 12.55
CA ILE A 147 -6.63 -12.06 11.93
C ILE A 147 -6.95 -13.26 11.04
N LEU A 148 -5.99 -13.75 10.24
CA LEU A 148 -6.14 -14.94 9.41
C LEU A 148 -6.31 -16.20 10.26
N GLU A 149 -5.53 -16.35 11.33
CA GLU A 149 -5.70 -17.45 12.30
C GLU A 149 -7.08 -17.41 12.95
N ARG A 150 -7.59 -16.24 13.34
CA ARG A 150 -8.95 -16.07 13.86
C ARG A 150 -10.02 -16.46 12.83
N ASN A 151 -9.87 -16.04 11.57
CA ASN A 151 -10.83 -16.35 10.51
C ASN A 151 -10.81 -17.83 10.08
N ASP A 152 -9.64 -18.48 10.09
CA ASP A 152 -9.52 -19.93 9.83
C ASP A 152 -10.15 -20.76 10.96
N ILE A 153 -10.04 -20.32 12.22
CA ILE A 153 -10.73 -20.95 13.36
C ILE A 153 -12.25 -20.82 13.22
N VAL A 154 -12.75 -19.66 12.77
CA VAL A 154 -14.20 -19.43 12.54
C VAL A 154 -14.72 -20.28 11.37
N LYS A 155 -13.98 -20.39 10.27
CA LYS A 155 -14.35 -21.26 9.15
C LYS A 155 -14.37 -22.75 9.52
N ARG A 156 -13.41 -23.22 10.34
CA ARG A 156 -13.39 -24.61 10.82
C ARG A 156 -14.55 -24.94 11.77
N LYS A 157 -14.97 -23.98 12.61
CA LYS A 157 -16.16 -24.16 13.47
C LYS A 157 -17.48 -24.16 12.69
N SER A 158 -17.55 -23.44 11.57
CA SER A 158 -18.73 -23.41 10.68
C SER A 158 -18.90 -24.71 9.88
N GLN A 159 -17.81 -25.36 9.47
CA GLN A 159 -17.88 -26.61 8.70
C GLN A 159 -17.93 -27.90 9.54
N GLY A 160 -17.79 -27.80 10.87
CA GLY A 160 -17.84 -28.94 11.80
C GLY A 160 -19.21 -29.24 12.42
N LYS A 161 -20.30 -28.72 11.86
CA LYS A 161 -21.67 -29.01 12.32
C LYS A 161 -22.44 -29.77 11.23
N ARG A 162 -22.08 -31.04 11.06
CA ARG A 162 -22.94 -32.08 10.47
C ARG A 162 -22.85 -33.31 11.36
#